data_AF-A0A453HAN3-F1
#
_entry.id   AF-A0A453HAN3-F1
#
_cell.length_a   1.000
_cell.length_b   1.000
_cell.length_c   1.000
_cell.angle_alpha   90.00
_cell.angle_beta   90.00
_cell.angle_gamma   90.00
#
_symmetry.space_group_name_H-M   'P 1'
#
loop_
_entity.id
_entity.type
_entity.pdbx_description
1 polymer ?
#
loop_
_entity_poly.entity_id
_entity_poly.type
_entity_poly.pdbx_seq_one_letter_code
_entity_poly.pdbx_strand_id
1 'polypeptide(L)'
;MCTANLIVTNHEAQSFPSCSLAKDDSEAYKDHCKPQRLEFDRVLCDVPCSGDGTLRKSHDLWRKWSSSMGNEFHLLQVNIAMRGIALLKVGGRMVYSTCSMNPVENEAVVAELLRRSGSSVELLDVSTELRELVRRPGLGTWKVS
;
A
#
# COMPACT_ATOMS: atom_id res chain seq x y z
N MET A 1 12.55 -19.89 -16.70
CA MET A 1 11.16 -20.37 -16.84
C MET A 1 10.41 -19.96 -15.57
N CYS A 2 9.65 -18.87 -15.61
CA CYS A 2 8.85 -18.44 -14.46
C CYS A 2 7.39 -18.80 -14.77
N THR A 3 6.86 -19.81 -14.10
CA THR A 3 5.41 -20.04 -14.09
C THR A 3 4.78 -18.90 -13.29
N ALA A 4 3.94 -18.09 -13.93
CA ALA A 4 3.19 -17.06 -13.23
C ALA A 4 2.11 -17.72 -12.38
N ASN A 5 2.43 -18.01 -11.12
CA ASN A 5 1.43 -18.40 -10.13
C ASN A 5 0.62 -17.15 -9.77
N LEU A 6 -0.39 -16.83 -10.57
CA LEU A 6 -1.32 -15.74 -10.32
C LEU A 6 -2.47 -16.24 -9.45
N ILE A 7 -2.66 -15.60 -8.29
CA ILE A 7 -3.82 -15.82 -7.43
C ILE A 7 -4.59 -14.51 -7.37
N VAL A 8 -5.85 -14.55 -7.74
CA VAL A 8 -6.78 -13.42 -7.60
C VAL A 8 -7.77 -13.77 -6.51
N THR A 9 -7.85 -12.93 -5.48
CA THR A 9 -8.78 -13.10 -4.36
C THR A 9 -9.61 -11.85 -4.19
N ASN A 10 -10.83 -12.00 -3.67
CA ASN A 10 -11.66 -10.88 -3.25
C ASN A 10 -11.69 -10.83 -1.72
N HIS A 11 -10.87 -9.96 -1.14
CA HIS A 11 -10.84 -9.68 0.30
C HIS A 11 -10.72 -8.18 0.52
N GLU A 12 -11.21 -7.70 1.67
CA GLU A 12 -10.90 -6.35 2.11
C GLU A 12 -9.39 -6.19 2.25
N ALA A 13 -8.81 -5.21 1.54
CA ALA A 13 -7.36 -5.03 1.49
C ALA A 13 -6.74 -4.78 2.89
N GLN A 14 -7.45 -4.07 3.78
CA GLN A 14 -7.03 -3.85 5.16
C GLN A 14 -6.96 -5.13 6.01
N SER A 15 -7.68 -6.17 5.60
CA SER A 15 -7.85 -7.45 6.31
C SER A 15 -7.34 -8.64 5.50
N PHE A 16 -6.53 -8.40 4.46
CA PHE A 16 -6.02 -9.46 3.58
C PHE A 16 -5.34 -10.57 4.41
N PRO A 17 -5.64 -11.86 4.24
CA PRO A 17 -5.15 -12.91 5.14
C PRO A 17 -3.64 -13.13 5.05
N SER A 18 -3.03 -13.64 6.12
CA SER A 18 -1.64 -14.12 6.06
C SER A 18 -1.65 -15.51 5.43
N CYS A 19 -1.00 -15.66 4.28
CA CYS A 19 -0.88 -16.95 3.62
C CYS A 19 0.24 -17.77 4.29
N SER A 20 0.10 -19.09 4.33
CA SER A 20 1.14 -20.01 4.80
C SER A 20 1.48 -21.01 3.70
N LEU A 21 2.75 -21.32 3.54
CA LEU A 21 3.18 -22.40 2.66
C LEU A 21 2.97 -23.72 3.38
N ALA A 22 2.16 -24.60 2.78
CA ALA A 22 2.16 -26.01 3.16
C ALA A 22 3.54 -26.57 2.81
N LYS A 23 4.21 -27.20 3.77
CA LYS A 23 5.39 -28.01 3.44
C LYS A 23 4.89 -29.25 2.72
N ASP A 24 5.59 -29.67 1.67
CA ASP A 24 5.30 -30.92 0.96
C ASP A 24 5.06 -32.06 1.96
N ASP A 25 4.02 -32.85 1.71
CA ASP A 25 3.47 -33.92 2.55
C ASP A 25 4.42 -35.11 2.80
N SER A 26 5.74 -34.95 2.63
CA SER A 26 6.75 -35.96 2.92
C SER A 26 7.39 -35.87 4.32
N GLU A 27 7.09 -34.84 5.12
CA GLU A 27 7.48 -34.77 6.55
C GLU A 27 6.30 -34.35 7.46
N ALA A 28 5.08 -34.81 7.16
CA ALA A 28 3.83 -34.47 7.85
C ALA A 28 3.73 -34.89 9.34
N TYR A 29 4.83 -35.32 9.98
CA TYR A 29 4.84 -35.77 11.37
C TYR A 29 6.13 -35.43 12.12
N LYS A 30 6.50 -34.15 12.14
CA LYS A 30 7.40 -33.61 13.17
C LYS A 30 6.69 -32.47 13.89
N ASP A 31 6.34 -32.74 15.14
CA ASP A 31 5.57 -31.95 16.13
C ASP A 31 6.09 -30.51 16.41
N HIS A 32 7.04 -30.01 15.62
CA HIS A 32 7.78 -28.77 15.87
C HIS A 32 7.92 -27.85 14.64
N CYS A 33 7.35 -28.19 13.48
CA CYS A 33 7.43 -27.31 12.31
C CYS A 33 6.29 -26.28 12.32
N LYS A 34 6.56 -25.07 12.83
CA LYS A 34 5.65 -23.93 12.67
C LYS A 34 5.42 -23.67 11.16
N PRO A 35 4.16 -23.43 10.72
CA PRO A 35 3.88 -23.10 9.33
C PRO A 35 4.68 -21.86 8.93
N GLN A 36 5.37 -21.94 7.78
CA GLN A 36 6.12 -20.81 7.26
C GLN A 36 5.14 -19.80 6.66
N ARG A 37 5.10 -18.60 7.24
CA ARG A 37 4.32 -17.50 6.70
C ARG A 37 4.86 -17.12 5.32
N LEU A 38 3.97 -17.03 4.34
CA LEU A 38 4.27 -16.48 3.03
C LEU A 38 4.31 -14.97 3.15
N GLU A 39 5.44 -14.40 2.77
CA GLU A 39 5.69 -12.97 2.70
C GLU A 39 6.07 -12.60 1.26
N PHE A 40 5.95 -11.33 0.91
CA PHE A 40 6.16 -10.85 -0.46
C PHE A 40 7.44 -10.02 -0.56
N ASP A 41 8.18 -10.19 -1.66
CA ASP A 41 9.35 -9.37 -1.96
C ASP A 41 8.94 -7.95 -2.43
N ARG A 42 7.76 -7.83 -3.04
CA ARG A 42 7.21 -6.59 -3.57
C ARG A 42 5.71 -6.51 -3.27
N VAL A 43 5.25 -5.35 -2.82
CA VAL A 43 3.83 -5.06 -2.56
C VAL A 43 3.46 -3.74 -3.25
N LEU A 44 2.32 -3.72 -3.95
CA LEU A 44 1.72 -2.50 -4.48
C LEU A 44 0.37 -2.29 -3.79
N CYS A 45 0.24 -1.19 -3.06
CA CYS A 45 -0.99 -0.75 -2.44
C CYS A 45 -1.58 0.39 -3.27
N ASP A 46 -2.43 0.04 -4.25
CA ASP A 46 -3.26 1.01 -4.96
C ASP A 46 -4.58 1.16 -4.21
N VAL A 47 -4.73 2.27 -3.48
CA VAL A 47 -5.77 2.41 -2.46
C VAL A 47 -6.97 3.22 -2.95
N PRO A 48 -8.19 2.95 -2.43
CA PRO A 48 -9.33 3.83 -2.67
C PRO A 48 -9.03 5.23 -2.12
N CYS A 49 -9.37 6.25 -2.89
CA CYS A 49 -9.14 7.66 -2.58
C CYS A 49 -10.24 8.55 -3.17
N SER A 50 -10.21 9.84 -2.86
CA SER A 50 -11.17 10.82 -3.39
C SER A 50 -11.12 10.96 -4.92
N GLY A 51 -9.99 10.63 -5.53
CA GLY A 51 -9.82 10.59 -6.99
C GLY A 51 -9.82 11.97 -7.67
N ASP A 52 -9.55 13.05 -6.93
CA ASP A 52 -9.49 14.43 -7.44
C ASP A 52 -8.45 14.62 -8.55
N GLY A 53 -7.38 13.83 -8.55
CA GLY A 53 -6.41 13.77 -9.66
C GLY A 53 -6.97 13.22 -10.97
N THR A 54 -8.17 12.62 -10.96
CA THR A 54 -8.83 12.03 -12.13
C THR A 54 -10.04 12.82 -12.63
N LEU A 55 -10.31 14.01 -12.08
CA LEU A 55 -11.46 14.86 -12.43
C LEU A 55 -11.61 15.12 -13.95
N ARG A 56 -10.51 15.17 -14.70
CA ARG A 56 -10.54 15.29 -16.18
C ARG A 56 -11.18 14.07 -16.87
N LYS A 57 -11.00 12.87 -16.31
CA LYS A 57 -11.45 11.60 -16.90
C LYS A 57 -12.81 11.16 -16.38
N SER A 58 -13.20 11.57 -15.17
CA SER A 58 -14.44 11.13 -14.52
C SER A 58 -15.34 12.33 -14.19
N HIS A 59 -16.25 12.65 -15.11
CA HIS A 59 -17.20 13.75 -14.95
C HIS A 59 -18.16 13.56 -13.79
N ASP A 60 -18.43 12.33 -13.36
CA ASP A 60 -19.30 12.08 -12.21
C ASP A 60 -18.63 12.44 -10.88
N LEU A 61 -17.30 12.35 -10.79
CA LEU A 61 -16.56 12.80 -9.60
C LEU A 61 -16.72 14.29 -9.38
N TRP A 62 -16.83 15.12 -10.43
CA TRP A 62 -17.04 16.57 -10.28
C TRP A 62 -18.23 16.94 -9.40
N ARG A 63 -19.31 16.16 -9.48
CA ARG A 63 -20.55 16.44 -8.75
C ARG A 63 -20.56 15.89 -7.33
N LYS A 64 -19.75 14.86 -7.08
CA LYS A 64 -19.72 14.13 -5.80
C LYS A 64 -18.55 14.52 -4.92
N TRP A 65 -17.50 15.08 -5.51
CA TRP A 65 -16.27 15.41 -4.81
C TRP A 65 -16.51 16.52 -3.78
N SER A 66 -15.98 16.31 -2.58
CA SER A 66 -15.88 17.33 -1.53
C SER A 66 -14.50 17.27 -0.89
N SER A 67 -14.07 18.39 -0.30
CA SER A 67 -12.81 18.44 0.46
C SER A 67 -12.80 17.49 1.66
N SER A 68 -13.97 17.14 2.21
CA SER A 68 -14.10 16.22 3.34
C SER A 68 -13.80 14.77 2.97
N MET A 69 -13.99 14.36 1.71
CA MET A 69 -13.77 12.97 1.28
C MET A 69 -12.36 12.47 1.57
N GLY A 70 -11.34 13.32 1.47
CA GLY A 70 -9.97 12.92 1.79
C GLY A 70 -9.80 12.47 3.25
N ASN A 71 -10.52 13.11 4.18
CA ASN A 71 -10.50 12.74 5.60
C ASN A 71 -11.19 11.39 5.84
N GLU A 72 -12.23 11.07 5.06
CA GLU A 72 -12.97 9.82 5.17
C GLU A 72 -12.12 8.61 4.76
N PHE A 73 -11.28 8.77 3.72
CA PHE A 73 -10.41 7.69 3.25
C PHE A 73 -9.10 7.55 4.01
N HIS A 74 -8.61 8.60 4.67
CA HIS A 74 -7.30 8.61 5.33
C HIS A 74 -7.06 7.37 6.21
N LEU A 75 -8.00 7.07 7.13
CA LEU A 75 -7.83 5.93 8.04
C LEU A 75 -7.82 4.58 7.31
N LEU A 76 -8.69 4.42 6.30
CA LEU A 76 -8.73 3.21 5.47
C LEU A 76 -7.42 3.02 4.70
N GLN A 77 -6.89 4.09 4.10
CA GLN A 77 -5.64 4.07 3.34
C GLN A 77 -4.45 3.68 4.24
N VAL A 78 -4.36 4.26 5.44
CA VAL A 78 -3.37 3.88 6.45
C VAL A 78 -3.49 2.39 6.80
N ASN A 79 -4.70 1.89 7.04
CA ASN A 79 -4.90 0.48 7.40
C ASN A 79 -4.49 -0.48 6.27
N ILE A 80 -4.85 -0.16 5.01
CA ILE A 80 -4.44 -0.96 3.84
C ILE A 80 -2.91 -0.97 3.70
N ALA A 81 -2.27 0.19 3.78
CA ALA A 81 -0.82 0.29 3.63
C ALA A 81 -0.07 -0.38 4.80
N MET A 82 -0.56 -0.26 6.03
CA MET A 82 -0.03 -1.01 7.18
C MET A 82 -0.16 -2.52 6.96
N ARG A 83 -1.26 -2.98 6.36
CA ARG A 83 -1.41 -4.40 6.03
C ARG A 83 -0.41 -4.83 4.96
N GLY A 84 -0.18 -3.98 3.94
CA GLY A 84 0.86 -4.17 2.94
C GLY A 84 2.26 -4.32 3.55
N ILE A 85 2.63 -3.42 4.49
CA ILE A 85 3.90 -3.50 5.24
C ILE A 85 4.00 -4.82 6.00
N ALA A 86 2.92 -5.24 6.67
CA ALA A 86 2.92 -6.49 7.45
C ALA A 86 3.07 -7.76 6.60
N LEU A 87 2.81 -7.69 5.29
CA LEU A 87 2.96 -8.79 4.34
C LEU A 87 4.32 -8.77 3.63
N LEU A 88 5.09 -7.69 3.80
CA LEU A 88 6.37 -7.49 3.15
C LEU A 88 7.50 -8.21 3.91
N LYS A 89 8.39 -8.87 3.16
CA LYS A 89 9.65 -9.41 3.71
C LYS A 89 10.56 -8.27 4.16
N VAL A 90 11.44 -8.55 5.13
CA VAL A 90 12.57 -7.66 5.44
C VAL A 90 13.44 -7.45 4.20
N GLY A 91 13.72 -6.20 3.85
CA GLY A 91 14.43 -5.83 2.61
C GLY A 91 13.56 -5.83 1.34
N GLY A 92 12.25 -6.14 1.46
CA GLY A 92 11.28 -5.97 0.39
C GLY A 92 10.99 -4.49 0.08
N ARG A 93 10.28 -4.23 -1.02
CA ARG A 93 9.83 -2.88 -1.38
C ARG A 93 8.31 -2.82 -1.49
N MET A 94 7.73 -1.80 -0.88
CA MET A 94 6.31 -1.48 -1.02
C MET A 94 6.13 -0.16 -1.77
N VAL A 95 5.16 -0.10 -2.68
CA VAL A 95 4.68 1.14 -3.29
C VAL A 95 3.28 1.43 -2.76
N TYR A 96 3.08 2.62 -2.25
CA TYR A 96 1.76 3.18 -1.95
C TYR A 96 1.37 4.13 -3.09
N SER A 97 0.18 3.96 -3.66
CA SER A 97 -0.32 4.81 -4.73
C SER A 97 -1.76 5.22 -4.50
N THR A 98 -2.05 6.47 -4.87
CA THR A 98 -3.40 7.02 -4.98
C THR A 98 -3.53 7.67 -6.36
N CYS A 99 -4.76 8.00 -6.74
CA CYS A 99 -5.04 8.91 -7.84
C CYS A 99 -5.55 10.27 -7.34
N SER A 100 -5.12 10.66 -6.14
CA SER A 100 -5.49 11.89 -5.45
C SER A 100 -4.35 12.91 -5.42
N MET A 101 -4.69 14.19 -5.43
CA MET A 101 -3.76 15.30 -5.19
C MET A 101 -3.87 15.87 -3.75
N ASN A 102 -4.78 15.33 -2.92
CA ASN A 102 -4.99 15.79 -1.55
C ASN A 102 -3.85 15.33 -0.63
N PRO A 103 -3.16 16.25 0.08
CA PRO A 103 -2.06 15.88 0.99
C PRO A 103 -2.49 14.98 2.15
N VAL A 104 -3.76 15.03 2.54
CA VAL A 104 -4.34 14.14 3.57
C VAL A 104 -4.31 12.68 3.13
N GLU A 105 -4.45 12.41 1.83
CA GLU A 105 -4.44 11.05 1.28
C GLU A 105 -3.03 10.58 0.88
N ASN A 106 -2.08 11.50 0.84
CA ASN A 106 -0.73 11.28 0.34
C ASN A 106 0.30 11.45 1.47
N GLU A 107 0.85 12.65 1.65
CA GLU A 107 1.92 12.93 2.62
C GLU A 107 1.50 12.61 4.06
N ALA A 108 0.25 12.87 4.44
CA ALA A 108 -0.24 12.54 5.78
C ALA A 108 -0.29 11.02 6.03
N VAL A 109 -0.72 10.23 5.04
CA VAL A 109 -0.73 8.76 5.14
C VAL A 109 0.71 8.25 5.29
N VAL A 110 1.62 8.72 4.43
CA VAL A 110 3.04 8.34 4.49
C VAL A 110 3.67 8.70 5.84
N ALA A 111 3.40 9.90 6.35
CA ALA A 111 3.88 10.34 7.66
C ALA A 111 3.35 9.43 8.79
N GLU A 112 2.08 9.05 8.73
CA GLU A 112 1.48 8.14 9.73
C GLU A 112 2.06 6.72 9.65
N LEU A 113 2.35 6.21 8.45
CA LEU A 113 3.01 4.91 8.26
C LEU A 113 4.40 4.91 8.90
N LEU A 114 5.22 5.93 8.60
CA LEU A 114 6.56 6.07 9.19
C LEU A 114 6.48 6.16 10.72
N ARG A 115 5.52 6.94 11.25
CA ARG A 115 5.32 7.09 12.69
C ARG A 115 4.93 5.78 13.37
N ARG A 116 4.05 4.98 12.76
CA ARG A 116 3.59 3.68 13.33
C ARG A 116 4.63 2.59 13.20
N SER A 117 5.40 2.58 12.12
CA SER A 117 6.40 1.55 11.84
C SER A 117 7.76 1.80 12.50
N GLY A 118 7.98 2.99 13.09
CA GLY A 118 9.23 3.34 13.75
C GLY A 118 10.41 3.26 12.79
N SER A 119 11.45 2.53 13.16
CA SER A 119 12.64 2.31 12.31
C SER A 119 12.52 1.10 11.37
N SER A 120 11.34 0.49 11.25
CA SER A 120 11.16 -0.73 10.44
C SER A 120 10.98 -0.44 8.95
N VAL A 121 10.63 0.80 8.59
CA VAL A 121 10.42 1.24 7.21
C VAL A 121 11.07 2.60 7.01
N GLU A 122 11.54 2.85 5.80
CA GLU A 122 12.11 4.13 5.39
C GLU A 122 11.60 4.52 4.00
N LEU A 123 11.60 5.82 3.70
CA LEU A 123 11.30 6.30 2.36
C LEU A 123 12.52 6.13 1.47
N LEU A 124 12.34 5.42 0.36
CA LEU A 124 13.37 5.21 -0.64
C LEU A 124 13.25 6.26 -1.75
N ASP A 125 14.33 6.99 -2.02
CA ASP A 125 14.41 7.82 -3.22
C ASP A 125 14.63 6.95 -4.46
N VAL A 126 13.65 6.97 -5.36
CA VAL A 126 13.67 6.26 -6.64
C VAL A 126 13.93 7.19 -7.83
N SER A 127 14.39 8.42 -7.57
CA SER A 127 14.67 9.44 -8.60
C SER A 127 15.57 8.92 -9.73
N THR A 128 16.58 8.13 -9.36
CA THR A 128 17.58 7.55 -10.26
C THR A 128 17.07 6.35 -11.06
N GLU A 129 16.04 5.65 -10.55
CA GLU A 129 15.47 4.44 -11.16
C GLU A 129 14.47 4.76 -12.29
N LEU A 130 13.70 5.86 -12.18
CA LEU A 130 12.74 6.29 -13.20
C LEU A 130 13.05 7.70 -13.70
N ARG A 131 14.09 7.85 -14.53
CA ARG A 131 14.60 9.17 -14.94
C ARG A 131 13.62 10.00 -15.77
N GLU A 132 12.73 9.34 -16.50
CA GLU A 132 11.72 9.98 -17.37
C GLU A 132 10.45 10.38 -16.61
N LEU A 133 10.27 9.90 -15.37
CA LEU A 133 9.10 10.22 -14.59
C LEU A 133 9.18 11.67 -14.09
N VAL A 134 8.23 12.49 -14.51
CA VAL A 134 8.08 13.86 -13.99
C VAL A 134 7.59 13.78 -12.54
N ARG A 135 8.33 14.41 -11.63
CA ARG A 135 8.09 14.38 -10.19
C ARG A 135 8.00 15.77 -9.62
N ARG A 136 7.35 15.89 -8.47
CA ARG A 136 7.38 17.07 -7.62
C ARG A 136 7.77 16.64 -6.20
N PRO A 137 8.46 17.48 -5.43
CA PRO A 137 8.71 17.19 -4.02
C PRO A 137 7.38 17.09 -3.27
N GLY A 138 7.32 16.17 -2.30
CA GLY A 138 6.19 16.07 -1.39
C GLY A 138 6.01 17.32 -0.56
N LEU A 139 4.78 17.61 -0.16
CA LEU A 139 4.44 18.76 0.66
C LEU A 139 4.83 18.54 2.12
N GLY A 140 5.61 19.46 2.69
CA GLY A 140 5.98 19.43 4.11
C GLY A 140 4.98 20.13 5.02
N THR A 141 4.20 21.07 4.48
CA THR A 141 3.18 21.83 5.21
C THR A 141 2.01 22.16 4.29
N TRP A 142 0.79 22.15 4.84
CA TRP A 142 -0.43 22.56 4.15
C TRP A 142 -1.46 23.04 5.18
N LYS A 143 -2.46 23.79 4.71
CA LYS A 143 -3.59 24.21 5.54
C LYS A 143 -4.65 23.10 5.53
N VAL A 144 -4.99 22.57 6.70
CA VAL A 144 -6.14 21.67 6.85
C VAL A 144 -7.40 22.51 6.83
N SER A 145 -8.29 22.25 5.86
CA SER A 145 -9.58 22.93 5.68
C SER A 145 -10.72 22.11 6.24
#